data_AF-A0A8C3XIZ9-F1
#
_entry.id   AF-A0A8C3XIZ9-F1
#
_cell.length_a   1.000
_cell.length_b   1.000
_cell.length_c   1.000
_cell.angle_alpha   90.00
_cell.angle_beta   90.00
_cell.angle_gamma   90.00
#
_symmetry.space_group_name_H-M   'P 1'
#
loop_
_entity.id
_entity.type
_entity.pdbx_description
1 polymer ?
#
loop_
_entity_poly.entity_id
_entity_poly.type
_entity_poly.pdbx_seq_one_letter_code
_entity_poly.pdbx_strand_id
1 'polypeptide(L)'
;WARVPAELKLAFVIRIRGINGVSPKVRKVSLVRLHQIFNGTFVKLNKTSINMLWIVEPYIAWGYPNLKSVHELNYKRDYGKINRQRIGLTDNSLIHPCLEKYGIISMEDVVREIYTVGKNCKVVNNFLWPFKLSSP
;
A
#
# COMPACT_ATOMS: atom_id res chain seq x y z
N TRP A 1 -4.60 33.18 -8.29
CA TRP A 1 -5.23 32.29 -7.31
C TRP A 1 -4.27 31.14 -7.05
N ALA A 2 -3.71 31.02 -5.85
CA ALA A 2 -2.81 29.92 -5.55
C ALA A 2 -3.62 28.60 -5.53
N ARG A 3 -3.22 27.62 -6.32
CA ARG A 3 -3.73 26.24 -6.19
C ARG A 3 -3.43 25.79 -4.76
N VAL A 4 -4.45 25.68 -3.92
CA VAL A 4 -4.33 24.96 -2.64
C VAL A 4 -3.80 23.57 -3.00
N PRO A 5 -2.63 23.15 -2.49
CA PRO A 5 -2.12 21.81 -2.75
C PRO A 5 -3.17 20.81 -2.31
N ALA A 6 -3.56 19.90 -3.21
CA ALA A 6 -4.53 18.87 -2.88
C ALA A 6 -4.05 18.13 -1.62
N GLU A 7 -4.93 18.00 -0.62
CA GLU A 7 -4.61 17.25 0.60
C GLU A 7 -4.06 15.87 0.23
N LEU A 8 -2.92 15.51 0.83
CA LEU A 8 -2.28 14.23 0.59
C LEU A 8 -3.11 13.13 1.24
N LYS A 9 -3.82 12.36 0.43
CA LYS A 9 -4.79 11.33 0.87
C LYS A 9 -4.19 9.93 0.99
N LEU A 10 -2.89 9.78 0.72
CA LEU A 10 -2.19 8.50 0.66
C LEU A 10 -0.91 8.54 1.50
N ALA A 11 -0.72 7.55 2.35
CA ALA A 11 0.57 7.27 3.00
C ALA A 11 1.14 5.96 2.47
N PHE A 12 2.46 5.89 2.39
CA PHE A 12 3.19 4.63 2.33
C PHE A 12 3.74 4.31 3.70
N VAL A 13 3.48 3.09 4.18
CA VAL A 13 3.78 2.65 5.54
C VAL A 13 4.70 1.45 5.46
N ILE A 14 5.82 1.50 6.17
CA ILE A 14 6.84 0.46 6.24
C ILE A 14 6.99 0.00 7.68
N ARG A 15 7.09 -1.31 7.90
CA ARG A 15 7.40 -1.84 9.23
C ARG A 15 8.89 -1.82 9.49
N ILE A 16 9.30 -1.18 10.59
CA ILE A 16 10.73 -1.03 10.96
C ILE A 16 11.14 -1.91 12.15
N ARG A 17 10.19 -2.40 12.95
CA ARG A 17 10.47 -3.26 14.12
C ARG A 17 9.83 -4.64 14.01
N GLY A 18 10.45 -5.64 14.64
CA GLY A 18 9.97 -7.02 14.71
C GLY A 18 8.65 -7.20 15.46
N ILE A 19 8.18 -8.46 15.56
CA ILE A 19 6.94 -8.82 16.27
C ILE A 19 7.14 -9.03 17.78
N ASN A 20 8.39 -9.15 18.23
CA ASN A 20 8.73 -9.41 19.62
C ASN A 20 8.54 -8.13 20.46
N GLY A 21 7.91 -8.26 21.63
CA GLY A 21 7.66 -7.14 22.54
C GLY A 21 6.60 -6.13 22.07
N VAL A 22 5.84 -6.45 21.01
CA VAL A 22 4.74 -5.59 20.55
C VAL A 22 3.53 -5.79 21.45
N SER A 23 2.99 -4.70 22.00
CA SER A 23 1.82 -4.75 22.87
C SER A 23 0.61 -5.40 22.17
N PRO A 24 -0.26 -6.15 22.88
CA PRO A 24 -1.43 -6.77 22.29
C PRO A 24 -2.36 -5.77 21.57
N LYS A 25 -2.45 -4.53 22.08
CA LYS A 25 -3.21 -3.44 21.46
C LYS A 25 -2.68 -3.12 20.06
N VAL A 26 -1.36 -2.99 19.90
CA VAL A 26 -0.72 -2.73 18.61
C VAL A 26 -0.79 -3.95 17.69
N ARG A 27 -0.68 -5.18 18.23
CA ARG A 27 -0.89 -6.41 17.45
C ARG A 27 -2.32 -6.54 16.91
N LYS A 28 -3.32 -6.16 17.71
CA LYS A 28 -4.76 -6.22 17.35
C LYS A 28 -5.14 -5.21 16.26
N VAL A 29 -4.40 -4.11 16.16
CA VAL A 29 -4.47 -3.16 15.04
C VAL A 29 -3.93 -3.76 13.73
N SER A 30 -3.50 -5.04 13.75
CA SER A 30 -3.11 -5.87 12.60
C SER A 30 -2.38 -5.11 11.50
N LEU A 31 -1.44 -4.25 11.92
CA LEU A 31 -0.55 -3.38 11.15
C LEU A 31 -0.81 -3.38 9.64
N VAL A 32 -1.95 -2.92 9.11
CA VAL A 32 -2.19 -2.83 7.64
C VAL A 32 -1.59 -3.97 6.78
N ARG A 33 -1.66 -5.24 7.21
CA ARG A 33 -1.07 -6.42 6.53
C ARG A 33 0.48 -6.54 6.58
N LEU A 34 1.14 -5.81 7.45
CA LEU A 34 2.60 -5.77 7.66
C LEU A 34 3.04 -6.77 8.73
N HIS A 35 3.19 -8.03 8.34
CA HIS A 35 3.60 -9.11 9.25
C HIS A 35 5.11 -9.17 9.51
N GLN A 36 5.93 -8.80 8.51
CA GLN A 36 7.39 -8.91 8.55
C GLN A 36 8.04 -7.52 8.56
N ILE A 37 9.27 -7.44 9.07
CA ILE A 37 10.11 -6.23 8.99
C ILE A 37 10.36 -5.91 7.51
N PHE A 38 10.43 -4.62 7.18
CA PHE A 38 10.58 -4.09 5.83
C PHE A 38 9.44 -4.45 4.87
N ASN A 39 8.31 -4.93 5.38
CA ASN A 39 7.09 -4.92 4.59
C ASN A 39 6.56 -3.48 4.47
N GLY A 40 6.13 -3.12 3.27
CA GLY A 40 5.52 -1.85 2.94
C GLY A 40 4.10 -2.01 2.38
N THR A 41 3.21 -1.05 2.64
CA THR A 41 1.90 -0.99 1.99
C THR A 41 1.40 0.45 1.87
N PHE A 42 0.48 0.67 0.94
CA PHE A 42 -0.23 1.94 0.83
C PHE A 42 -1.41 1.99 1.81
N VAL A 43 -1.67 3.16 2.40
CA VAL A 43 -2.78 3.39 3.31
C VAL A 43 -3.49 4.67 2.92
N LYS A 44 -4.80 4.56 2.66
CA LYS A 44 -5.67 5.72 2.49
C LYS A 44 -5.79 6.46 3.81
N LEU A 45 -5.47 7.74 3.79
CA LEU A 45 -5.55 8.61 4.94
C LEU A 45 -6.97 9.13 5.13
N ASN A 46 -7.45 8.96 6.36
CA ASN A 46 -8.64 9.56 6.92
C ASN A 46 -8.35 9.75 8.42
N LYS A 47 -9.25 10.43 9.15
CA LYS A 47 -9.07 10.69 10.59
C LYS A 47 -8.75 9.43 11.40
N THR A 48 -9.42 8.32 11.08
CA THR A 48 -9.22 7.02 11.75
C THR A 48 -7.87 6.39 11.41
N SER A 49 -7.50 6.37 10.12
CA SER A 49 -6.21 5.84 9.65
C SER A 49 -5.05 6.63 10.28
N ILE A 50 -5.17 7.96 10.36
CA ILE A 50 -4.15 8.81 10.99
C ILE A 50 -4.01 8.46 12.47
N ASN A 51 -5.10 8.40 13.23
CA ASN A 51 -5.06 7.99 14.64
C ASN A 51 -4.49 6.59 14.82
N MET A 52 -4.80 5.68 13.90
CA MET A 52 -4.22 4.33 13.90
C MET A 52 -2.71 4.37 13.68
N LEU A 53 -2.22 5.16 12.71
CA LEU A 53 -0.79 5.36 12.44
C LEU A 53 -0.06 5.94 13.66
N TRP A 54 -0.66 6.90 14.38
CA TRP A 54 -0.10 7.44 15.62
C TRP A 54 0.08 6.38 16.71
N ILE A 55 -0.89 5.48 16.88
CA ILE A 55 -0.80 4.40 17.89
C ILE A 55 0.35 3.44 17.56
N VAL A 56 0.61 3.20 16.28
CA VAL A 56 1.60 2.21 15.84
C VAL A 56 2.95 2.82 15.43
N GLU A 57 3.07 4.15 15.49
CA GLU A 57 4.24 4.94 15.07
C GLU A 57 5.58 4.35 15.54
N PRO A 58 5.76 3.86 16.79
CA PRO A 58 7.05 3.32 17.22
C PRO A 58 7.53 2.09 16.43
N TYR A 59 6.63 1.41 15.73
CA TYR A 59 6.89 0.16 15.01
C TYR A 59 6.91 0.32 13.48
N ILE A 60 6.52 1.50 12.98
CA ILE A 60 6.41 1.80 11.55
C ILE A 60 7.15 3.09 11.21
N ALA A 61 7.63 3.19 9.98
CA ALA A 61 7.96 4.45 9.35
C ALA A 61 6.91 4.71 8.27
N TRP A 62 6.39 5.93 8.17
CA TRP A 62 5.42 6.26 7.14
C TRP A 62 5.58 7.69 6.64
N GLY A 63 5.15 7.93 5.41
CA GLY A 63 5.23 9.23 4.78
C GLY A 63 4.41 9.28 3.51
N TYR A 64 4.38 10.45 2.88
CA TYR A 64 3.64 10.67 1.64
C TYR A 64 4.50 10.24 0.44
N PRO A 65 4.06 9.26 -0.36
CA PRO A 65 4.83 8.84 -1.52
C PRO A 65 4.67 9.86 -2.66
N ASN A 66 5.72 10.04 -3.45
CA ASN A 66 5.64 10.74 -4.72
C ASN A 66 5.25 9.76 -5.86
N LEU A 67 4.78 10.29 -6.99
CA LEU A 67 4.35 9.47 -8.13
C LEU A 67 5.46 8.51 -8.62
N LYS A 68 6.70 8.98 -8.66
CA LYS A 68 7.86 8.17 -9.06
C LYS A 68 8.06 6.98 -8.14
N SER A 69 7.95 7.16 -6.82
CA SER A 69 8.07 6.09 -5.84
C SER A 69 6.93 5.08 -5.95
N VAL A 70 5.68 5.52 -6.15
CA VAL A 70 4.54 4.61 -6.38
C VAL A 70 4.77 3.78 -7.65
N HIS A 71 5.18 4.43 -8.73
CA HIS A 71 5.48 3.79 -10.00
C HIS A 71 6.61 2.75 -9.85
N GLU A 72 7.75 3.15 -9.28
CA GLU A 72 8.88 2.23 -9.10
C GLU A 72 8.56 1.05 -8.17
N LEU A 73 7.76 1.25 -7.12
CA LEU A 73 7.33 0.16 -6.25
C LEU A 73 6.45 -0.85 -6.99
N ASN A 74 5.47 -0.36 -7.74
CA ASN A 74 4.54 -1.20 -8.49
C ASN A 74 5.24 -1.92 -9.66
N TYR A 75 6.21 -1.31 -10.34
CA TYR A 75 6.90 -2.01 -11.44
C TYR A 75 8.02 -2.95 -10.98
N LYS A 76 8.76 -2.61 -9.92
CA LYS A 76 9.95 -3.40 -9.51
C LYS A 76 9.65 -4.50 -8.50
N ARG A 77 8.62 -4.35 -7.68
CA ARG A 77 8.44 -5.16 -6.46
C ARG A 77 7.04 -5.68 -6.26
N ASP A 78 6.19 -5.56 -7.27
CA ASP A 78 4.79 -5.84 -7.09
C ASP A 78 4.44 -7.30 -7.32
N TYR A 79 3.59 -7.77 -6.43
CA TYR A 79 3.03 -9.09 -6.49
C TYR A 79 1.53 -8.94 -6.30
N GLY A 80 0.75 -9.52 -7.20
CA GLY A 80 -0.68 -9.61 -7.06
C GLY A 80 -1.07 -10.79 -6.18
N LYS A 81 -2.17 -10.64 -5.47
CA LYS A 81 -2.87 -11.73 -4.80
C LYS A 81 -3.87 -12.34 -5.78
N ILE A 82 -3.44 -13.36 -6.51
CA ILE A 82 -4.26 -14.10 -7.48
C ILE A 82 -4.54 -15.48 -6.91
N ASN A 83 -5.81 -15.89 -6.81
CA ASN A 83 -6.19 -17.17 -6.20
C ASN A 83 -5.57 -17.43 -4.82
N ARG A 84 -5.41 -16.37 -4.01
CA ARG A 84 -4.73 -16.36 -2.70
C ARG A 84 -3.22 -16.67 -2.74
N GLN A 85 -2.64 -16.84 -3.91
CA GLN A 85 -1.21 -16.99 -4.11
C GLN A 85 -0.57 -15.63 -4.41
N ARG A 86 0.73 -15.54 -4.10
CA ARG A 86 1.55 -14.36 -4.38
C ARG A 86 2.21 -14.56 -5.74
N ILE A 87 1.74 -13.84 -6.76
CA ILE A 87 2.21 -13.96 -8.15
C ILE A 87 2.86 -12.64 -8.57
N GLY A 88 4.04 -12.70 -9.20
CA GLY A 88 4.72 -11.50 -9.70
C GLY A 88 3.93 -10.89 -10.87
N LEU A 89 3.73 -9.57 -10.85
CA LEU A 89 2.98 -8.87 -11.90
C LEU A 89 3.93 -8.47 -13.04
N THR A 90 4.29 -9.44 -13.88
CA THR A 90 5.17 -9.21 -15.04
C THR A 90 4.42 -8.76 -16.28
N ASP A 91 3.13 -9.08 -16.38
CA ASP A 91 2.30 -8.79 -17.55
C ASP A 91 0.91 -8.29 -17.13
N ASN A 92 0.35 -7.37 -17.93
CA ASN A 92 -0.98 -6.81 -17.72
C ASN A 92 -2.09 -7.88 -17.84
N SER A 93 -1.82 -8.99 -18.54
CA SER A 93 -2.73 -10.14 -18.62
C SER A 93 -3.05 -10.76 -17.25
N LEU A 94 -2.18 -10.58 -16.25
CA LEU A 94 -2.42 -11.05 -14.87
C LEU A 94 -3.31 -10.08 -14.07
N ILE A 95 -3.30 -8.80 -14.42
CA ILE A 95 -4.04 -7.74 -13.73
C ILE A 95 -5.48 -7.68 -14.24
N HIS A 96 -5.64 -7.68 -15.57
CA HIS A 96 -6.92 -7.55 -16.25
C HIS A 96 -8.02 -8.46 -15.69
N PRO A 97 -7.90 -9.80 -15.67
CA PRO A 97 -8.97 -10.68 -15.19
C PRO A 97 -9.29 -10.50 -13.70
N CYS A 98 -8.37 -9.94 -12.90
CA CYS A 98 -8.60 -9.71 -11.48
C CYS A 98 -9.37 -8.41 -11.20
N LEU A 99 -9.15 -7.38 -12.02
CA LEU A 99 -9.60 -6.01 -11.77
C LEU A 99 -10.40 -5.37 -12.90
N GLU A 100 -10.68 -6.08 -14.00
CA GLU A 100 -11.44 -5.58 -15.16
C GLU A 100 -12.80 -4.99 -14.77
N LYS A 101 -13.48 -5.60 -13.80
CA LYS A 101 -14.79 -5.13 -13.28
C LYS A 101 -14.74 -3.76 -12.61
N TYR A 102 -13.54 -3.28 -12.30
CA TYR A 102 -13.28 -1.96 -11.72
C TYR A 102 -12.69 -0.97 -12.72
N GLY A 103 -12.59 -1.35 -14.00
CA GLY A 103 -12.00 -0.53 -15.07
C GLY A 103 -10.48 -0.44 -15.01
N ILE A 104 -9.81 -1.43 -14.40
CA ILE A 104 -8.36 -1.46 -14.26
C ILE A 104 -7.82 -2.59 -15.13
N ILE A 105 -7.11 -2.20 -16.19
CA ILE A 105 -6.65 -3.11 -17.24
C ILE A 105 -5.14 -3.31 -17.14
N SER A 106 -4.42 -2.27 -16.70
CA SER A 106 -2.97 -2.20 -16.72
C SER A 106 -2.36 -1.86 -15.37
N MET A 107 -1.05 -2.06 -15.25
CA MET A 107 -0.27 -1.57 -14.11
C MET A 107 -0.33 -0.02 -13.98
N GLU A 108 -0.44 0.70 -15.10
CA GLU A 108 -0.58 2.16 -15.07
C GLU A 108 -1.89 2.59 -14.40
N ASP A 109 -2.99 1.88 -14.68
CA ASP A 109 -4.26 2.10 -14.00
C ASP A 109 -4.17 1.81 -12.50
N VAL A 110 -3.41 0.79 -12.10
CA VAL A 110 -3.12 0.48 -10.69
C VAL A 110 -2.38 1.64 -10.03
N VAL A 111 -1.29 2.12 -10.64
CA VAL A 111 -0.49 3.26 -10.13
C VAL A 111 -1.37 4.50 -10.00
N ARG A 112 -2.13 4.84 -11.03
CA ARG A 112 -3.04 5.98 -11.06
C ARG A 112 -4.11 5.88 -9.98
N GLU A 113 -4.77 4.72 -9.86
CA GLU A 113 -5.85 4.51 -8.88
C GLU A 113 -5.33 4.57 -7.43
N ILE A 114 -4.12 4.07 -7.18
CA ILE A 114 -3.46 4.18 -5.87
C ILE A 114 -3.07 5.63 -5.57
N TYR A 115 -2.32 6.29 -6.47
CA TYR A 115 -1.77 7.62 -6.23
C TYR A 115 -2.86 8.69 -6.08
N THR A 116 -3.89 8.63 -6.92
CA THR A 116 -5.04 9.56 -6.85
C THR A 116 -6.03 9.23 -5.74
N VAL A 117 -5.88 8.05 -5.10
CA VAL A 117 -6.80 7.53 -4.08
C VAL A 117 -8.23 7.46 -4.63
N GLY A 118 -8.37 6.81 -5.78
CA GLY A 118 -9.63 6.66 -6.50
C GLY A 118 -10.68 5.83 -5.74
N LYS A 119 -11.83 5.63 -6.37
CA LYS A 119 -12.99 4.93 -5.78
C LYS A 119 -12.66 3.47 -5.42
N ASN A 120 -11.83 2.82 -6.22
CA ASN A 120 -11.46 1.41 -6.12
C ASN A 120 -10.09 1.22 -5.43
N CYS A 121 -9.44 2.29 -4.95
CA CYS A 121 -8.14 2.25 -4.27
C CYS A 121 -8.05 1.16 -3.18
N LYS A 122 -9.12 0.92 -2.40
CA LYS A 122 -9.15 -0.16 -1.39
C LYS A 122 -9.06 -1.55 -2.02
N VAL A 123 -9.74 -1.78 -3.14
CA VAL A 123 -9.72 -3.04 -3.87
C VAL A 123 -8.33 -3.27 -4.46
N VAL A 124 -7.79 -2.25 -5.14
CA VAL A 124 -6.46 -2.32 -5.75
C VAL A 124 -5.41 -2.60 -4.68
N ASN A 125 -5.41 -1.83 -3.60
CA ASN A 125 -4.46 -2.04 -2.52
C ASN A 125 -4.57 -3.44 -1.91
N ASN A 126 -5.78 -4.02 -1.82
CA ASN A 126 -5.99 -5.40 -1.34
C ASN A 126 -5.52 -6.48 -2.32
N PHE A 127 -5.59 -6.20 -3.61
CA PHE A 127 -5.01 -7.04 -4.66
C PHE A 127 -3.47 -7.04 -4.58
N LEU A 128 -2.86 -5.88 -4.32
CA LEU A 128 -1.43 -5.77 -4.10
C LEU A 128 -1.02 -6.52 -2.83
N TRP A 129 -0.01 -7.37 -2.97
CA TRP A 129 0.67 -7.99 -1.84
C TRP A 129 1.53 -6.93 -1.15
N PRO A 130 1.68 -6.95 0.19
CA PRO A 130 2.60 -6.06 0.87
C PRO A 130 4.02 -6.15 0.27
N PHE A 131 4.58 -5.00 -0.11
CA PHE A 131 5.89 -4.91 -0.73
C PHE A 131 6.95 -5.42 0.23
N LYS A 132 7.81 -6.33 -0.21
CA LYS A 132 9.00 -6.71 0.55
C LYS A 132 10.15 -5.81 0.14
N LEU A 133 10.56 -4.90 1.03
CA LEU A 133 11.66 -3.99 0.80
C LEU A 133 12.97 -4.61 1.31
N SER A 134 14.07 -4.21 0.70
CA SER A 134 15.41 -4.52 1.22
C SER A 134 15.70 -3.67 2.46
N SER A 135 16.63 -4.11 3.30
CA SER A 135 17.19 -3.24 4.33
C SER A 135 17.75 -1.98 3.65
N PRO A 136 17.50 -0.78 4.21
CA PRO A 136 18.25 0.41 3.85
C PRO A 136 19.74 0.25 4.16
#